data_AF-A0A0G0HHJ0-F1
#
_entry.id   AF-A0A0G0HHJ0-F1
#
_cell.length_a   1.000
_cell.length_b   1.000
_cell.length_c   1.000
_cell.angle_alpha   90.00
_cell.angle_beta   90.00
_cell.angle_gamma   90.00
#
_symmetry.space_group_name_H-M   'P 1'
#
loop_
_entity.id
_entity.type
_entity.pdbx_description
1 polymer ?
#
loop_
_entity_poly.entity_id
_entity_poly.type
_entity_poly.pdbx_seq_one_letter_code
_entity_poly.pdbx_strand_id
1 'polypeptide(L)'
;MKIIKKLATYVFISVIILFPLSPFWIKLVPIKYFSSLVGTSSRNKNPLQQDPYYKPWETESVLLQLGKNTQYDILIMGSSHGRLLSRNRNHEIVERVLQKKIATIAAGEGACVIPEKVFLSTFYDMQNSAKTIFYFIDPWCFYTKKYNEGYVFSNEPLDSLLLRNLESSEIDKTLIASYKEKNEVSNEPSNNIPIVELNTTGLQDIDASGVERRILNLYNGSIPEKMNQKYQNTMEEIIQLAQNHKANLIFIIPPTLYKDPKYEKLLQLLQEYERKYRNPIVDMSESITDVSLYYHYDHLNSNGVEVFMELLISAFRDQGIQI
;
A
#
# COMPACT_ATOMS: atom_id res chain seq x y z
N MET A 1 -19.40 37.40 29.63
CA MET A 1 -19.21 36.40 28.54
C MET A 1 -17.81 36.61 27.98
N LYS A 2 -16.84 35.77 28.37
CA LYS A 2 -15.41 35.95 28.10
C LYS A 2 -15.05 35.36 26.73
N ILE A 3 -14.61 36.21 25.80
CA ILE A 3 -13.90 35.80 24.58
C ILE A 3 -12.42 36.05 24.84
N ILE A 4 -11.63 34.97 24.99
CA ILE A 4 -10.17 35.04 25.07
C ILE A 4 -9.62 34.76 23.68
N LYS A 5 -9.18 35.80 22.98
CA LYS A 5 -8.29 35.68 21.82
C LYS A 5 -6.86 35.44 22.33
N LYS A 6 -6.30 34.25 22.08
CA LYS A 6 -4.86 34.01 22.23
C LYS A 6 -4.15 34.60 21.01
N LEU A 7 -3.49 35.74 21.19
CA LEU A 7 -2.44 36.21 20.28
C LEU A 7 -1.15 35.45 20.59
N ALA A 8 -0.57 34.80 19.59
CA ALA A 8 0.79 34.28 19.67
C ALA A 8 1.76 35.46 19.48
N THR A 9 2.47 35.83 20.54
CA THR A 9 3.55 36.82 20.50
C THR A 9 4.82 36.12 20.06
N TYR A 10 5.31 36.43 18.85
CA TYR A 10 6.67 36.07 18.44
C TYR A 10 7.65 37.03 19.10
N VAL A 11 8.52 36.50 19.96
CA VAL A 11 9.64 37.25 20.54
C VAL A 11 10.88 36.96 19.69
N PHE A 12 11.33 37.96 18.92
CA PHE A 12 12.65 37.93 18.29
C PHE A 12 13.68 38.40 19.31
N ILE A 13 14.59 37.52 19.74
CA ILE A 13 15.79 37.91 20.48
C ILE A 13 16.94 37.95 19.49
N SER A 14 17.34 39.16 19.10
CA SER A 14 18.55 39.39 18.31
C SER A 14 19.72 39.56 19.27
N VAL A 15 20.64 38.59 19.31
CA VAL A 15 21.93 38.76 19.99
C VAL A 15 22.87 39.47 19.03
N ILE A 16 23.15 40.75 19.28
CA ILE A 16 24.16 41.53 18.56
C ILE A 16 25.51 41.29 19.24
N ILE A 17 26.42 40.58 18.57
CA ILE A 17 27.83 40.53 18.95
C ILE A 17 28.57 41.51 18.03
N LEU A 18 29.12 42.57 18.61
CA LEU A 18 29.98 43.54 17.91
C LEU A 18 31.44 43.07 17.96
N PHE A 19 32.03 42.82 16.80
CA PHE A 19 33.48 42.83 16.60
C PHE A 19 33.82 43.56 15.29
N PRO A 20 34.94 44.31 15.21
CA PRO A 20 35.23 45.17 14.07
C PRO A 20 36.02 44.46 12.97
N LEU A 21 35.69 44.81 11.71
CA LEU A 21 36.51 44.77 10.49
C LEU A 21 36.83 43.41 9.82
N SER A 22 36.01 43.00 8.84
CA SER A 22 36.38 42.68 7.44
C SER A 22 35.15 42.15 6.65
N PRO A 23 35.09 42.27 5.31
CA PRO A 23 33.90 41.94 4.54
C PRO A 23 33.93 40.47 4.10
N PHE A 24 33.28 39.58 4.85
CA PHE A 24 32.98 38.23 4.37
C PHE A 24 31.47 37.99 4.37
N TRP A 25 30.98 37.54 3.22
CA TRP A 25 29.60 37.18 2.96
C TRP A 25 29.14 36.09 3.95
N ILE A 26 28.17 36.42 4.81
CA ILE A 26 27.53 35.45 5.70
C ILE A 26 26.52 34.65 4.86
N LYS A 27 26.85 33.39 4.55
CA LYS A 27 25.85 32.39 4.15
C LYS A 27 24.99 32.07 5.37
N LEU A 28 23.71 32.44 5.33
CA LEU A 28 22.70 31.96 6.28
C LEU A 28 22.51 30.45 6.06
N VAL A 29 23.02 29.63 6.98
CA VAL A 29 22.66 28.22 7.06
C VAL A 29 21.41 28.12 7.93
N PRO A 30 20.31 27.50 7.47
CA PRO A 30 19.12 27.32 8.29
C PRO A 30 19.45 26.39 9.46
N ILE A 31 19.41 26.92 10.68
CA ILE A 31 19.45 26.14 11.91
C ILE A 31 18.13 25.37 11.99
N LYS A 32 18.17 24.05 11.79
CA LYS A 32 17.05 23.16 12.12
C LYS A 32 16.80 23.27 13.63
N TYR A 33 15.62 23.78 13.99
CA TYR A 33 15.15 23.76 15.37
C TYR A 33 14.97 22.30 15.81
N PHE A 34 15.82 21.84 16.73
CA PHE A 34 15.51 20.72 17.60
C PHE A 34 14.42 21.17 18.58
N SER A 35 13.17 20.80 18.33
CA SER A 35 12.13 20.86 19.35
C SER A 35 12.34 19.67 20.30
N SER A 36 12.91 19.97 21.47
CA SER A 36 13.06 19.03 22.57
C SER A 36 11.70 18.59 23.13
N LEU A 37 11.56 17.28 23.29
CA LEU A 37 11.06 16.60 24.48
C LEU A 37 9.74 17.13 25.07
N VAL A 38 8.63 16.59 24.58
CA VAL A 38 7.50 16.24 25.46
C VAL A 38 7.59 14.74 25.70
N GLY A 39 8.02 14.37 26.91
CA GLY A 39 8.16 12.98 27.33
C GLY A 39 6.80 12.31 27.44
N THR A 40 6.49 11.43 26.50
CA THR A 40 5.49 10.39 26.69
C THR A 40 6.19 9.13 27.16
N SER A 41 5.73 8.59 28.29
CA SER A 41 6.19 7.39 28.98
C SER A 41 6.79 6.33 28.04
N SER A 42 8.05 5.96 28.29
CA SER A 42 8.68 4.80 27.66
C SER A 42 7.96 3.52 28.13
N ARG A 43 6.92 3.11 27.39
CA ARG A 43 6.50 1.71 27.38
C ARG A 43 7.72 0.90 26.97
N ASN A 44 7.97 -0.21 27.68
CA ASN A 44 8.91 -1.26 27.31
C ASN A 44 8.81 -1.57 25.81
N LYS A 45 9.59 -0.87 24.97
CA LYS A 45 9.73 -1.26 23.57
C LYS A 45 10.59 -2.52 23.60
N ASN A 46 10.08 -3.60 23.01
CA ASN A 46 10.88 -4.79 22.79
C ASN A 46 12.15 -4.33 22.06
N PRO A 47 13.37 -4.64 22.55
CA PRO A 47 14.62 -4.17 21.93
C PRO A 47 14.80 -4.65 20.48
N LEU A 48 13.99 -5.61 20.01
CA LEU A 48 13.94 -6.08 18.62
C LEU A 48 12.92 -5.35 17.75
N GLN A 49 12.06 -4.50 18.33
CA GLN A 49 11.08 -3.74 17.58
C GLN A 49 11.75 -2.54 16.89
N GLN A 50 11.54 -2.44 15.59
CA GLN A 50 12.02 -1.32 14.78
C GLN A 50 10.83 -0.57 14.21
N ASP A 51 10.80 0.75 14.39
CA ASP A 51 9.79 1.62 13.75
C ASP A 51 10.06 1.74 12.24
N PRO A 52 9.04 1.96 11.39
CA PRO A 52 9.22 2.23 9.97
C PRO A 52 10.18 3.39 9.71
N TYR A 53 10.94 3.34 8.61
CA TYR A 53 11.77 4.47 8.19
C TYR A 53 10.95 5.60 7.60
N TYR A 54 9.87 5.27 6.90
CA TYR A 54 9.00 6.22 6.21
C TYR A 54 7.53 5.96 6.52
N LYS A 55 6.71 7.00 6.37
CA LYS A 55 5.26 6.81 6.28
C LYS A 55 4.88 6.17 4.95
N PRO A 56 3.75 5.46 4.88
CA PRO A 56 3.39 4.74 3.65
C PRO A 56 3.20 5.61 2.40
N TRP A 57 2.90 6.90 2.57
CA TRP A 57 2.77 7.88 1.49
C TRP A 57 4.06 8.65 1.17
N GLU A 58 5.18 8.38 1.85
CA GLU A 58 6.48 9.05 1.65
C GLU A 58 7.45 8.22 0.80
N THR A 59 7.12 6.97 0.48
CA THR A 59 7.97 6.07 -0.29
C THR A 59 7.12 5.10 -1.10
N GLU A 60 7.61 4.62 -2.24
CA GLU A 60 7.02 3.50 -2.99
C GLU A 60 7.56 2.12 -2.58
N SER A 61 8.56 2.09 -1.68
CA SER A 61 9.06 0.84 -1.10
C SER A 61 8.07 0.29 -0.08
N VAL A 62 7.72 -0.98 -0.24
CA VAL A 62 6.99 -1.77 0.75
C VAL A 62 7.84 -1.97 2.01
N LEU A 63 9.14 -2.23 1.89
CA LEU A 63 9.97 -2.54 3.06
C LEU A 63 10.23 -1.31 3.93
N LEU A 64 10.50 -0.15 3.33
CA LEU A 64 10.86 1.06 4.07
C LEU A 64 9.70 1.65 4.89
N GLN A 65 8.46 1.31 4.54
CA GLN A 65 7.25 1.70 5.29
C GLN A 65 6.82 0.68 6.35
N LEU A 66 7.52 -0.46 6.48
CA LEU A 66 7.23 -1.48 7.47
C LEU A 66 8.18 -1.40 8.67
N GLY A 67 7.62 -1.52 9.87
CA GLY A 67 8.41 -1.84 11.06
C GLY A 67 8.88 -3.30 11.07
N LYS A 68 9.75 -3.65 12.02
CA LYS A 68 10.09 -5.06 12.35
C LYS A 68 9.50 -5.43 13.70
N ASN A 69 9.17 -6.71 13.86
CA ASN A 69 8.56 -7.24 15.08
C ASN A 69 7.35 -6.40 15.54
N THR A 70 6.51 -6.02 14.58
CA THR A 70 5.40 -5.10 14.78
C THR A 70 4.07 -5.82 14.56
N GLN A 71 3.18 -5.68 15.54
CA GLN A 71 1.79 -6.09 15.42
C GLN A 71 0.96 -4.97 14.80
N TYR A 72 0.17 -5.35 13.80
CA TYR A 72 -0.84 -4.52 13.13
C TYR A 72 -2.21 -5.15 13.38
N ASP A 73 -3.27 -4.35 13.29
CA ASP A 73 -4.63 -4.88 13.29
C ASP A 73 -4.99 -5.41 11.90
N ILE A 74 -4.65 -4.64 10.85
CA ILE A 74 -4.97 -4.94 9.46
C ILE A 74 -3.71 -4.83 8.58
N LEU A 75 -3.51 -5.80 7.71
CA LEU A 75 -2.56 -5.74 6.60
C LEU A 75 -3.31 -5.61 5.27
N ILE A 76 -2.98 -4.60 4.49
CA ILE A 76 -3.54 -4.39 3.15
C ILE A 76 -2.59 -5.00 2.11
N MET A 77 -3.12 -5.93 1.34
CA MET A 77 -2.48 -6.61 0.22
C MET A 77 -3.23 -6.32 -1.07
N GLY A 78 -2.59 -6.53 -2.22
CA GLY A 78 -3.26 -6.33 -3.49
C GLY A 78 -2.42 -5.70 -4.57
N SER A 79 -3.11 -5.46 -5.68
CA SER A 79 -2.60 -4.63 -6.76
C SER A 79 -2.49 -3.16 -6.36
N SER A 80 -2.38 -2.29 -7.37
CA SER A 80 -2.49 -0.85 -7.20
C SER A 80 -3.77 -0.40 -6.48
N HIS A 81 -4.87 -1.17 -6.51
CA HIS A 81 -6.07 -0.88 -5.72
C HIS A 81 -5.83 -0.96 -4.21
N GLY A 82 -5.06 -1.95 -3.74
CA GLY A 82 -4.65 -2.04 -2.34
C GLY A 82 -3.64 -0.95 -1.99
N ARG A 83 -2.67 -0.69 -2.89
CA ARG A 83 -1.64 0.34 -2.67
C ARG A 83 -2.25 1.73 -2.52
N LEU A 84 -3.28 2.05 -3.31
CA LEU A 84 -3.97 3.33 -3.31
C LEU A 84 -4.44 3.75 -1.92
N LEU A 85 -4.83 2.80 -1.07
CA LEU A 85 -5.28 3.04 0.29
C LEU A 85 -4.18 3.56 1.23
N SER A 86 -2.93 3.55 0.79
CA SER A 86 -1.77 4.02 1.56
C SER A 86 -1.04 5.21 0.94
N ARG A 87 -1.22 5.44 -0.37
CA ARG A 87 -0.64 6.57 -1.11
C ARG A 87 -1.38 7.88 -0.83
N ASN A 88 -0.77 9.02 -1.17
CA ASN A 88 -1.44 10.33 -1.15
C ASN A 88 -2.10 10.66 0.21
N ARG A 89 -1.52 10.20 1.33
CA ARG A 89 -2.08 10.28 2.69
C ARG A 89 -3.44 9.57 2.89
N ASN A 90 -3.88 8.76 1.94
CA ASN A 90 -5.06 7.90 2.10
C ASN A 90 -4.88 6.93 3.28
N HIS A 91 -3.64 6.58 3.65
CA HIS A 91 -3.36 5.80 4.86
C HIS A 91 -4.01 6.42 6.11
N GLU A 92 -3.94 7.75 6.24
CA GLU A 92 -4.54 8.47 7.37
C GLU A 92 -6.07 8.41 7.33
N ILE A 93 -6.67 8.45 6.14
CA ILE A 93 -8.11 8.28 5.94
C ILE A 93 -8.51 6.87 6.41
N VAL A 94 -7.79 5.84 5.95
CA VAL A 94 -8.10 4.45 6.28
C VAL A 94 -7.94 4.19 7.79
N GLU A 95 -6.85 4.64 8.42
CA GLU A 95 -6.68 4.50 9.88
C GLU A 95 -7.77 5.25 10.65
N ARG A 96 -8.17 6.44 10.19
CA ARG A 96 -9.25 7.22 10.81
C ARG A 96 -10.60 6.53 10.68
N VAL A 97 -10.93 6.01 9.50
CA VAL A 97 -12.24 5.38 9.26
C VAL A 97 -12.34 4.04 9.99
N LEU A 98 -11.27 3.24 9.99
CA LEU A 98 -11.26 1.93 10.65
C LEU A 98 -11.00 2.03 12.17
N GLN A 99 -10.35 3.09 12.65
CA GLN A 99 -9.82 3.19 14.02
C GLN A 99 -8.89 2.01 14.36
N LYS A 100 -8.08 1.60 13.38
CA LYS A 100 -7.15 0.45 13.45
C LYS A 100 -5.75 0.88 13.07
N LYS A 101 -4.75 0.20 13.61
CA LYS A 101 -3.37 0.32 13.12
C LYS A 101 -3.19 -0.55 11.88
N ILE A 102 -2.88 0.07 10.75
CA ILE A 102 -2.78 -0.65 9.47
C ILE A 102 -1.34 -0.67 8.95
N ALA A 103 -1.02 -1.72 8.19
CA ALA A 103 0.14 -1.76 7.30
C ALA A 103 -0.32 -2.07 5.88
N THR A 104 0.54 -1.81 4.90
CA THR A 104 0.29 -2.21 3.52
C THR A 104 1.55 -2.85 2.93
N ILE A 105 1.35 -3.97 2.24
CA ILE A 105 2.36 -4.60 1.39
C ILE A 105 1.94 -4.62 -0.09
N ALA A 106 0.74 -4.12 -0.39
CA ALA A 106 0.25 -3.96 -1.74
C ALA A 106 1.20 -3.03 -2.51
N ALA A 107 1.71 -3.49 -3.65
CA ALA A 107 2.74 -2.76 -4.37
C ALA A 107 2.20 -1.94 -5.55
N GLY A 108 2.80 -0.77 -5.75
CA GLY A 108 2.22 0.29 -6.56
C GLY A 108 2.39 0.21 -8.08
N GLU A 109 3.25 -0.69 -8.55
CA GLU A 109 3.45 -0.97 -9.98
C GLU A 109 2.54 -2.11 -10.49
N GLY A 110 1.47 -2.39 -9.75
CA GLY A 110 0.49 -3.41 -10.09
C GLY A 110 0.96 -4.81 -9.74
N ALA A 111 1.60 -5.01 -8.59
CA ALA A 111 1.95 -6.35 -8.11
C ALA A 111 0.73 -7.27 -8.07
N CYS A 112 0.91 -8.50 -8.54
CA CYS A 112 -0.10 -9.55 -8.46
C CYS A 112 0.34 -10.67 -7.50
N VAL A 113 -0.24 -11.86 -7.68
CA VAL A 113 -0.17 -12.95 -6.72
C VAL A 113 1.26 -13.35 -6.34
N ILE A 114 2.18 -13.47 -7.29
CA ILE A 114 3.57 -13.88 -6.97
C ILE A 114 4.32 -12.83 -6.13
N PRO A 115 4.45 -11.56 -6.55
CA PRO A 115 5.12 -10.55 -5.74
C PRO A 115 4.42 -10.32 -4.39
N GLU A 116 3.09 -10.39 -4.31
CA GLU A 116 2.37 -10.30 -3.03
C GLU A 116 2.70 -11.47 -2.09
N LYS A 117 2.89 -12.70 -2.60
CA LYS A 117 3.41 -13.83 -1.80
C LYS A 117 4.79 -13.52 -1.25
N VAL A 118 5.68 -12.98 -2.09
CA VAL A 118 7.06 -12.62 -1.68
C VAL A 118 7.04 -11.57 -0.57
N PHE A 119 6.23 -10.51 -0.71
CA PHE A 119 6.11 -9.50 0.32
C PHE A 119 5.47 -10.02 1.60
N LEU A 120 4.46 -10.90 1.52
CA LEU A 120 3.83 -11.50 2.70
C LEU A 120 4.80 -12.40 3.47
N SER A 121 5.56 -13.24 2.77
CA SER A 121 6.63 -14.04 3.40
C SER A 121 7.66 -13.16 4.08
N THR A 122 8.07 -12.07 3.41
CA THR A 122 9.02 -11.10 3.97
C THR A 122 8.45 -10.39 5.20
N PHE A 123 7.19 -10.00 5.18
CA PHE A 123 6.48 -9.40 6.31
C PHE A 123 6.52 -10.32 7.55
N TYR A 124 6.24 -11.61 7.37
CA TYR A 124 6.30 -12.58 8.47
C TYR A 124 7.73 -12.89 8.91
N ASP A 125 8.69 -12.94 8.00
CA ASP A 125 10.12 -13.10 8.31
C ASP A 125 10.69 -11.92 9.10
N MET A 126 10.14 -10.71 8.91
CA MET A 126 10.41 -9.53 9.74
C MET A 126 9.77 -9.63 11.14
N GLN A 127 9.16 -10.77 11.49
CA GLN A 127 8.42 -11.03 12.73
C GLN A 127 7.20 -10.12 12.90
N ASN A 128 6.68 -9.54 11.82
CA ASN A 128 5.44 -8.79 11.88
C ASN A 128 4.23 -9.72 11.94
N SER A 129 3.11 -9.19 12.43
CA SER A 129 1.83 -9.92 12.45
C SER A 129 0.67 -8.98 12.19
N ALA A 130 -0.42 -9.52 11.64
CA ALA A 130 -1.69 -8.84 11.47
C ALA A 130 -2.83 -9.79 11.85
N LYS A 131 -3.89 -9.25 12.45
CA LYS A 131 -5.08 -10.05 12.80
C LYS A 131 -5.91 -10.36 11.55
N THR A 132 -6.04 -9.36 10.68
CA THR A 132 -6.84 -9.43 9.47
C THR A 132 -6.01 -8.99 8.28
N ILE A 133 -6.21 -9.64 7.14
CA ILE A 133 -5.65 -9.25 5.85
C ILE A 133 -6.80 -8.86 4.93
N PHE A 134 -6.73 -7.64 4.39
CA PHE A 134 -7.59 -7.19 3.30
C PHE A 134 -6.82 -7.36 1.99
N TYR A 135 -7.24 -8.31 1.15
CA TYR A 135 -6.59 -8.56 -0.12
C TYR A 135 -7.45 -8.06 -1.28
N PHE A 136 -7.05 -6.91 -1.81
CA PHE A 136 -7.66 -6.28 -2.99
C PHE A 136 -7.23 -7.01 -4.25
N ILE A 137 -8.18 -7.68 -4.89
CA ILE A 137 -7.87 -8.63 -5.96
C ILE A 137 -8.56 -8.28 -7.28
N ASP A 138 -7.76 -8.27 -8.33
CA ASP A 138 -8.20 -7.95 -9.69
C ASP A 138 -8.20 -9.18 -10.61
N PRO A 139 -9.10 -9.27 -11.59
CA PRO A 139 -9.15 -10.42 -12.50
C PRO A 139 -7.86 -10.61 -13.28
N TRP A 140 -7.29 -9.53 -13.85
CA TRP A 140 -6.11 -9.59 -14.70
C TRP A 140 -4.89 -10.20 -14.02
N CYS A 141 -4.82 -10.19 -12.68
CA CYS A 141 -3.73 -10.82 -11.92
C CYS A 141 -3.61 -12.33 -12.14
N PHE A 142 -4.64 -13.00 -12.65
CA PHE A 142 -4.59 -14.43 -12.96
C PHE A 142 -4.28 -14.74 -14.43
N TYR A 143 -4.09 -13.72 -15.27
CA TYR A 143 -3.98 -13.90 -16.72
C TYR A 143 -2.65 -13.43 -17.31
N THR A 144 -1.88 -12.59 -16.60
CA THR A 144 -0.69 -11.97 -17.18
C THR A 144 0.59 -12.24 -16.39
N LYS A 145 1.66 -12.51 -17.13
CA LYS A 145 3.03 -12.62 -16.61
C LYS A 145 3.62 -11.27 -16.21
N LYS A 146 3.20 -10.19 -16.87
CA LYS A 146 3.78 -8.85 -16.72
C LYS A 146 3.89 -8.42 -15.25
N TYR A 147 2.85 -8.69 -14.48
CA TYR A 147 2.71 -8.27 -13.09
C TYR A 147 2.97 -9.37 -12.06
N ASN A 148 3.16 -10.61 -12.50
CA ASN A 148 3.45 -11.76 -11.65
C ASN A 148 4.93 -12.15 -11.71
N GLU A 149 5.49 -12.26 -12.92
CA GLU A 149 6.86 -12.74 -13.15
C GLU A 149 7.79 -11.59 -13.52
N GLY A 150 7.24 -10.55 -14.17
CA GLY A 150 7.95 -9.36 -14.61
C GLY A 150 7.91 -8.18 -13.62
N TYR A 151 7.38 -8.38 -12.41
CA TYR A 151 7.29 -7.32 -11.41
C TYR A 151 8.69 -6.89 -10.96
N VAL A 152 8.96 -5.59 -11.03
CA VAL A 152 10.28 -5.06 -10.70
C VAL A 152 10.28 -4.56 -9.26
N PHE A 153 11.18 -5.09 -8.44
CA PHE A 153 11.39 -4.65 -7.06
C PHE A 153 12.29 -3.40 -7.00
N SER A 154 12.13 -2.49 -7.96
CA SER A 154 12.98 -1.32 -8.20
C SER A 154 13.04 -0.38 -6.99
N ASN A 155 11.90 -0.18 -6.33
CA ASN A 155 11.76 0.69 -5.18
C ASN A 155 12.25 0.08 -3.87
N GLU A 156 12.46 -1.25 -3.81
CA GLU A 156 12.90 -1.90 -2.58
C GLU A 156 14.41 -1.77 -2.36
N PRO A 157 14.87 -1.44 -1.14
CA PRO A 157 16.29 -1.50 -0.80
C PRO A 157 16.79 -2.93 -0.88
N LEU A 158 18.11 -3.13 -1.03
CA LEU A 158 18.69 -4.48 -0.93
C LEU A 158 18.55 -5.00 0.51
N ASP A 159 17.56 -5.85 0.73
CA ASP A 159 17.29 -6.55 1.98
C ASP A 159 17.45 -8.06 1.82
N SER A 160 18.06 -8.70 2.83
CA SER A 160 18.39 -10.14 2.80
C SER A 160 17.19 -11.06 2.97
N LEU A 161 16.16 -10.64 3.71
CA LEU A 161 14.92 -11.42 3.86
C LEU A 161 14.15 -11.37 2.55
N LEU A 162 14.01 -10.18 1.95
CA LEU A 162 13.38 -10.05 0.64
C LEU A 162 14.15 -10.84 -0.41
N LEU A 163 15.49 -10.74 -0.44
CA LEU A 163 16.31 -11.48 -1.39
C LEU A 163 16.10 -12.99 -1.28
N ARG A 164 16.10 -13.53 -0.06
CA ARG A 164 15.85 -14.95 0.18
C ARG A 164 14.48 -15.38 -0.32
N ASN A 165 13.45 -14.56 -0.09
CA ASN A 165 12.09 -14.84 -0.55
C ASN A 165 11.93 -14.68 -2.06
N LEU A 166 12.72 -13.80 -2.69
CA LEU A 166 12.80 -13.69 -4.15
C LEU A 166 13.45 -14.93 -4.76
N GLU A 167 14.57 -15.41 -4.20
CA GLU A 167 15.30 -16.59 -4.69
C GLU A 167 14.49 -17.88 -4.61
N SER A 168 13.54 -17.97 -3.70
CA SER A 168 12.60 -19.09 -3.58
C SER A 168 11.31 -18.92 -4.38
N SER A 169 11.13 -17.76 -5.01
CA SER A 169 9.93 -17.43 -5.80
C SER A 169 10.10 -17.78 -7.27
N GLU A 170 9.01 -17.62 -8.01
CA GLU A 170 8.94 -17.82 -9.45
C GLU A 170 9.07 -16.51 -10.26
N ILE A 171 9.61 -15.46 -9.64
CA ILE A 171 10.01 -14.21 -10.30
C ILE A 171 11.13 -14.50 -11.32
N ASP A 172 11.16 -13.73 -12.41
CA ASP A 172 12.20 -13.86 -13.43
C ASP A 172 13.61 -13.72 -12.83
N LYS A 173 14.48 -14.70 -13.11
CA LYS A 173 15.84 -14.75 -12.56
C LYS A 173 16.70 -13.55 -12.95
N THR A 174 16.44 -12.94 -14.10
CA THR A 174 17.12 -11.71 -14.52
C THR A 174 16.74 -10.54 -13.62
N LEU A 175 15.48 -10.43 -13.20
CA LEU A 175 15.05 -9.42 -12.24
C LEU A 175 15.64 -9.65 -10.84
N ILE A 176 15.75 -10.92 -10.41
CA ILE A 176 16.43 -11.26 -9.15
C ILE A 176 17.92 -10.87 -9.23
N ALA A 177 18.58 -11.14 -10.36
CA ALA A 177 19.97 -10.73 -10.57
C ALA A 177 20.11 -9.20 -10.54
N SER A 178 19.24 -8.46 -11.24
CA SER A 178 19.22 -6.99 -11.19
C SER A 178 18.97 -6.44 -9.79
N TYR A 179 18.14 -7.11 -8.98
CA TYR A 179 17.92 -6.72 -7.58
C TYR A 179 19.18 -6.95 -6.72
N LYS A 180 19.94 -8.03 -6.96
CA LYS A 180 21.23 -8.30 -6.27
C LYS A 180 22.33 -7.29 -6.60
N GLU A 181 22.29 -6.71 -7.80
CA GLU A 181 23.28 -5.72 -8.27
C GLU A 181 23.07 -4.32 -7.66
N LYS A 182 22.02 -4.12 -6.84
CA LYS A 182 21.81 -2.85 -6.14
C LYS A 182 22.95 -2.61 -5.14
N ASN A 183 23.75 -1.59 -5.42
CA ASN A 183 24.98 -1.28 -4.68
C ASN A 183 24.77 -0.58 -3.33
N GLU A 184 23.54 -0.21 -2.98
CA GLU A 184 23.27 0.48 -1.72
C GLU A 184 22.23 -0.26 -0.88
N VAL A 185 22.66 -0.70 0.30
CA VAL A 185 21.81 -0.83 1.49
C VAL A 185 21.46 0.59 1.95
N SER A 186 20.87 1.39 1.07
CA SER A 186 20.41 2.73 1.41
C SER A 186 18.99 2.59 1.92
N ASN A 187 18.75 3.08 3.13
CA ASN A 187 17.40 3.29 3.61
C ASN A 187 16.78 4.54 2.97
N GLU A 188 17.45 5.19 2.01
CA GLU A 188 16.88 6.32 1.31
C GLU A 188 15.87 5.83 0.26
N PRO A 189 14.68 6.44 0.18
CA PRO A 189 13.69 6.12 -0.83
C PRO A 189 14.27 6.46 -2.20
N SER A 190 13.81 5.76 -3.24
CA SER A 190 14.15 6.14 -4.61
C SER A 190 13.77 7.61 -4.84
N ASN A 191 14.47 8.28 -5.76
CA ASN A 191 14.23 9.69 -6.10
C ASN A 191 12.77 9.99 -6.56
N ASN A 192 11.95 8.96 -6.75
CA ASN A 192 10.51 9.07 -6.99
C ASN A 192 9.76 9.03 -5.65
N ILE A 193 9.89 10.11 -4.86
CA ILE A 193 9.04 10.30 -3.68
C ILE A 193 7.60 10.48 -4.18
N PRO A 194 6.62 9.65 -3.73
CA PRO A 194 5.23 9.80 -4.12
C PRO A 194 4.71 11.20 -3.77
N ILE A 195 3.67 11.64 -4.49
CA ILE A 195 2.95 12.87 -4.13
C ILE A 195 2.40 12.70 -2.71
N VAL A 196 2.96 13.49 -1.78
CA VAL A 196 2.67 13.45 -0.34
C VAL A 196 1.31 14.10 -0.02
N GLU A 197 0.63 14.67 -1.03
CA GLU A 197 -0.65 15.36 -0.87
C GLU A 197 -1.83 14.49 -1.28
N LEU A 198 -3.00 14.79 -0.70
CA LEU A 198 -4.27 14.17 -1.08
C LEU A 198 -4.53 14.41 -2.56
N ASN A 199 -4.84 13.33 -3.29
CA ASN A 199 -5.27 13.46 -4.67
C ASN A 199 -6.77 13.67 -4.70
N THR A 200 -7.23 14.89 -4.92
CA THR A 200 -8.65 15.23 -5.01
C THR A 200 -9.12 15.44 -6.45
N THR A 201 -8.26 15.21 -7.43
CA THR A 201 -8.61 15.31 -8.84
C THR A 201 -9.61 14.20 -9.19
N GLY A 202 -10.75 14.59 -9.76
CA GLY A 202 -11.79 13.68 -10.22
C GLY A 202 -11.91 13.68 -11.74
N LEU A 203 -12.21 12.50 -12.31
CA LEU A 203 -12.65 12.39 -13.69
C LEU A 203 -13.95 13.16 -13.89
N GLN A 204 -14.13 13.71 -15.09
CA GLN A 204 -15.36 14.40 -15.48
C GLN A 204 -16.31 13.48 -16.24
N ASP A 205 -15.75 12.54 -17.00
CA ASP A 205 -16.47 11.62 -17.87
C ASP A 205 -15.71 10.30 -18.07
N ILE A 206 -16.36 9.33 -18.72
CA ILE A 206 -15.78 8.04 -19.10
C ILE A 206 -15.57 8.02 -20.62
N ASP A 207 -14.31 7.99 -21.06
CA ASP A 207 -13.95 7.70 -22.46
C ASP A 207 -13.90 6.19 -22.68
N ALA A 208 -14.86 5.66 -23.46
CA ALA A 208 -14.94 4.25 -23.78
C ALA A 208 -13.66 3.70 -24.45
N SER A 209 -13.00 4.50 -25.29
CA SER A 209 -11.74 4.12 -25.92
C SER A 209 -10.59 4.07 -24.91
N GLY A 210 -10.62 4.95 -23.91
CA GLY A 210 -9.69 4.96 -22.78
C GLY A 210 -9.84 3.74 -21.90
N VAL A 211 -11.07 3.33 -21.62
CA VAL A 211 -11.38 2.08 -20.91
C VAL A 211 -10.84 0.86 -21.66
N GLU A 212 -11.09 0.76 -22.98
CA GLU A 212 -10.59 -0.34 -23.79
C GLU A 212 -9.05 -0.42 -23.77
N ARG A 213 -8.37 0.73 -23.96
CA ARG A 213 -6.90 0.80 -23.86
C ARG A 213 -6.40 0.38 -22.48
N ARG A 214 -7.10 0.79 -21.41
CA ARG A 214 -6.74 0.43 -20.03
C ARG A 214 -6.84 -1.07 -19.82
N ILE A 215 -7.96 -1.69 -20.19
CA ILE A 215 -8.16 -3.14 -20.10
C ILE A 215 -7.08 -3.88 -20.88
N LEU A 216 -6.85 -3.52 -22.14
CA LEU A 216 -5.82 -4.18 -22.95
C LEU A 216 -4.42 -4.06 -22.35
N ASN A 217 -4.06 -2.92 -21.75
CA ASN A 217 -2.77 -2.77 -21.06
C ASN A 217 -2.64 -3.71 -19.85
N LEU A 218 -3.71 -3.86 -19.05
CA LEU A 218 -3.74 -4.78 -17.91
C LEU A 218 -3.52 -6.23 -18.36
N TYR A 219 -4.06 -6.61 -19.53
CA TYR A 219 -3.90 -7.95 -20.11
C TYR A 219 -2.70 -8.10 -21.05
N ASN A 220 -1.79 -7.12 -21.12
CA ASN A 220 -0.61 -7.15 -22.00
C ASN A 220 -0.96 -7.29 -23.50
N GLY A 221 -1.96 -6.53 -23.95
CA GLY A 221 -2.36 -6.37 -25.34
C GLY A 221 -3.44 -7.33 -25.83
N SER A 222 -3.68 -8.44 -25.15
CA SER A 222 -4.78 -9.37 -25.48
C SER A 222 -5.28 -10.10 -24.24
N ILE A 223 -6.59 -10.32 -24.16
CA ILE A 223 -7.22 -10.96 -22.99
C ILE A 223 -7.15 -12.49 -23.18
N PRO A 224 -6.31 -13.22 -22.41
CA PRO A 224 -6.19 -14.65 -22.56
C PRO A 224 -7.47 -15.36 -22.10
N GLU A 225 -7.78 -16.50 -22.71
CA GLU A 225 -9.05 -17.16 -22.42
C GLU A 225 -9.06 -17.83 -21.04
N LYS A 226 -7.93 -18.44 -20.66
CA LYS A 226 -7.79 -19.25 -19.44
C LYS A 226 -6.95 -18.53 -18.40
N MET A 227 -7.34 -18.68 -17.13
CA MET A 227 -6.49 -18.32 -16.00
C MET A 227 -5.24 -19.20 -15.99
N ASN A 228 -4.15 -18.63 -15.51
CA ASN A 228 -2.92 -19.34 -15.30
C ASN A 228 -3.01 -20.14 -13.99
N GLN A 229 -2.92 -21.47 -14.09
CA GLN A 229 -2.97 -22.38 -12.94
C GLN A 229 -1.87 -22.08 -11.92
N LYS A 230 -0.69 -21.63 -12.37
CA LYS A 230 0.40 -21.24 -11.49
C LYS A 230 -0.03 -20.16 -10.50
N TYR A 231 -0.72 -19.11 -10.98
CA TYR A 231 -1.13 -17.99 -10.13
C TYR A 231 -2.27 -18.39 -9.18
N GLN A 232 -3.13 -19.32 -9.58
CA GLN A 232 -4.11 -19.92 -8.67
C GLN A 232 -3.41 -20.72 -7.54
N ASN A 233 -2.40 -21.52 -7.87
CA ASN A 233 -1.64 -22.27 -6.87
C ASN A 233 -0.92 -21.32 -5.90
N THR A 234 -0.28 -20.25 -6.41
CA THR A 234 0.35 -19.23 -5.57
C THR A 234 -0.66 -18.53 -4.67
N MET A 235 -1.89 -18.32 -5.12
CA MET A 235 -2.95 -17.77 -4.26
C MET A 235 -3.29 -18.72 -3.12
N GLU A 236 -3.38 -20.02 -3.37
CA GLU A 236 -3.57 -21.00 -2.31
C GLU A 236 -2.42 -20.99 -1.30
N GLU A 237 -1.17 -20.78 -1.74
CA GLU A 237 -0.02 -20.61 -0.85
C GLU A 237 -0.14 -19.35 0.02
N ILE A 238 -0.64 -18.23 -0.52
CA ILE A 238 -0.92 -17.02 0.27
C ILE A 238 -1.98 -17.31 1.34
N ILE A 239 -3.07 -17.99 0.97
CA ILE A 239 -4.13 -18.38 1.92
C ILE A 239 -3.55 -19.22 3.06
N GLN A 240 -2.76 -20.24 2.72
CA GLN A 240 -2.12 -21.11 3.71
C GLN A 240 -1.14 -20.34 4.60
N LEU A 241 -0.35 -19.44 4.02
CA LEU A 241 0.59 -18.60 4.77
C LEU A 241 -0.14 -17.71 5.78
N ALA A 242 -1.22 -17.04 5.37
CA ALA A 242 -2.07 -16.26 6.27
C ALA A 242 -2.65 -17.12 7.41
N GLN A 243 -3.18 -18.30 7.09
CA GLN A 243 -3.76 -19.23 8.08
C GLN A 243 -2.71 -19.77 9.07
N ASN A 244 -1.51 -20.11 8.60
CA ASN A 244 -0.39 -20.55 9.44
C ASN A 244 0.02 -19.47 10.45
N HIS A 245 -0.14 -18.20 10.08
CA HIS A 245 0.09 -17.05 10.95
C HIS A 245 -1.18 -16.56 11.67
N LYS A 246 -2.28 -17.34 11.62
CA LYS A 246 -3.57 -17.05 12.27
C LYS A 246 -4.19 -15.71 11.87
N ALA A 247 -3.90 -15.23 10.67
CA ALA A 247 -4.51 -14.04 10.12
C ALA A 247 -5.81 -14.40 9.37
N ASN A 248 -6.88 -13.65 9.61
CA ASN A 248 -8.12 -13.77 8.86
C ASN A 248 -7.98 -13.07 7.51
N LEU A 249 -7.95 -13.83 6.41
CA LEU A 249 -7.83 -13.26 5.06
C LEU A 249 -9.22 -13.06 4.45
N ILE A 250 -9.49 -11.83 4.03
CA ILE A 250 -10.72 -11.40 3.35
C ILE A 250 -10.36 -10.94 1.94
N PHE A 251 -11.02 -11.52 0.93
CA PHE A 251 -10.89 -11.08 -0.45
C PHE A 251 -11.83 -9.91 -0.72
N ILE A 252 -11.31 -8.87 -1.36
CA ILE A 252 -12.08 -7.67 -1.71
C ILE A 252 -11.93 -7.42 -3.21
N ILE A 253 -13.03 -7.43 -3.95
CA ILE A 253 -13.04 -7.01 -5.36
C ILE A 253 -13.27 -5.49 -5.38
N PRO A 254 -12.30 -4.68 -5.85
CA PRO A 254 -12.40 -3.22 -5.78
C PRO A 254 -13.43 -2.65 -6.75
N PRO A 255 -13.96 -1.44 -6.48
CA PRO A 255 -14.84 -0.71 -7.41
C PRO A 255 -14.06 -0.21 -8.63
N THR A 256 -14.67 -0.31 -9.81
CA THR A 256 -14.13 0.23 -11.08
C THR A 256 -15.25 0.87 -11.91
N LEU A 257 -14.91 1.83 -12.78
CA LEU A 257 -15.87 2.46 -13.70
C LEU A 257 -16.18 1.63 -14.95
N TYR A 258 -15.67 0.40 -15.01
CA TYR A 258 -15.92 -0.54 -16.09
C TYR A 258 -16.03 -1.95 -15.53
N LYS A 259 -16.74 -2.84 -16.25
CA LYS A 259 -16.78 -4.27 -15.92
C LYS A 259 -15.59 -4.98 -16.56
N ASP A 260 -14.71 -5.54 -15.74
CA ASP A 260 -13.58 -6.32 -16.26
C ASP A 260 -14.09 -7.60 -16.97
N PRO A 261 -13.58 -7.92 -18.17
CA PRO A 261 -14.06 -9.05 -18.98
C PRO A 261 -13.86 -10.42 -18.32
N LYS A 262 -13.02 -10.55 -17.29
CA LYS A 262 -12.78 -11.80 -16.55
C LYS A 262 -13.30 -11.77 -15.12
N TYR A 263 -14.10 -10.77 -14.76
CA TYR A 263 -14.75 -10.65 -13.45
C TYR A 263 -15.48 -11.93 -13.02
N GLU A 264 -16.34 -12.49 -13.87
CA GLU A 264 -17.13 -13.70 -13.52
C GLU A 264 -16.24 -14.91 -13.20
N LYS A 265 -15.08 -15.01 -13.87
CA LYS A 265 -14.11 -16.08 -13.62
C LYS A 265 -13.37 -15.87 -12.31
N LEU A 266 -13.04 -14.63 -11.97
CA LEU A 266 -12.49 -14.30 -10.65
C LEU A 266 -13.50 -14.63 -9.55
N LEU A 267 -14.75 -14.19 -9.68
CA LEU A 267 -15.77 -14.43 -8.66
C LEU A 267 -15.98 -15.93 -8.42
N GLN A 268 -16.05 -16.74 -9.49
CA GLN A 268 -16.13 -18.20 -9.39
C GLN A 268 -14.95 -18.79 -8.60
N LEU A 269 -13.72 -18.36 -8.91
CA LEU A 269 -12.51 -18.80 -8.21
C LEU A 269 -12.54 -18.42 -6.72
N LEU A 270 -12.92 -17.17 -6.40
CA LEU A 270 -13.00 -16.71 -5.02
C LEU A 270 -14.07 -17.49 -4.25
N GLN A 271 -15.22 -17.79 -4.84
CA GLN A 271 -16.26 -18.64 -4.25
C GLN A 271 -15.78 -20.08 -4.00
N GLU A 272 -14.86 -20.60 -4.81
CA GLU A 272 -14.17 -21.87 -4.51
C GLU A 272 -13.28 -21.73 -3.27
N TYR A 273 -12.51 -20.66 -3.15
CA TYR A 273 -11.69 -20.39 -1.97
C TYR A 273 -12.52 -20.15 -0.70
N GLU A 274 -13.63 -19.44 -0.77
CA GLU A 274 -14.53 -19.25 0.36
C GLU A 274 -15.10 -20.60 0.84
N ARG A 275 -15.53 -21.48 -0.08
CA ARG A 275 -16.02 -22.82 0.28
C ARG A 275 -14.93 -23.70 0.88
N LYS A 276 -13.73 -23.67 0.29
CA LYS A 276 -12.60 -24.55 0.66
C LYS A 276 -11.90 -24.10 1.94
N TYR A 277 -11.69 -22.80 2.09
CA TYR A 277 -10.82 -22.21 3.11
C TYR A 277 -11.54 -21.28 4.09
N ARG A 278 -12.83 -21.01 3.87
CA ARG A 278 -13.67 -20.12 4.71
C ARG A 278 -13.17 -18.67 4.72
N ASN A 279 -12.52 -18.23 3.65
CA ASN A 279 -12.13 -16.84 3.46
C ASN A 279 -13.32 -16.03 2.91
N PRO A 280 -13.80 -15.00 3.63
CA PRO A 280 -14.91 -14.19 3.15
C PRO A 280 -14.57 -13.42 1.88
N ILE A 281 -15.59 -13.17 1.06
CA ILE A 281 -15.49 -12.35 -0.16
C ILE A 281 -16.39 -11.14 0.00
N VAL A 282 -15.83 -9.95 -0.21
CA VAL A 282 -16.60 -8.71 -0.29
C VAL A 282 -16.46 -8.12 -1.69
N ASP A 283 -17.53 -8.19 -2.46
CA ASP A 283 -17.57 -7.64 -3.80
C ASP A 283 -18.03 -6.18 -3.76
N MET A 284 -17.10 -5.27 -4.08
CA MET A 284 -17.35 -3.85 -4.15
C MET A 284 -17.31 -3.32 -5.59
N SER A 285 -17.27 -4.20 -6.60
CA SER A 285 -17.08 -3.83 -8.01
C SER A 285 -18.09 -2.81 -8.54
N GLU A 286 -19.33 -2.86 -8.05
CA GLU A 286 -20.42 -1.95 -8.45
C GLU A 286 -20.79 -0.92 -7.35
N SER A 287 -19.98 -0.80 -6.30
CA SER A 287 -20.34 0.01 -5.12
C SER A 287 -20.21 1.52 -5.30
N ILE A 288 -19.39 1.99 -6.25
CA ILE A 288 -19.15 3.42 -6.52
C ILE A 288 -19.21 3.69 -8.03
N THR A 289 -20.21 4.44 -8.46
CA THR A 289 -20.43 4.80 -9.87
C THR A 289 -20.20 6.29 -10.18
N ASP A 290 -20.03 7.13 -9.15
CA ASP A 290 -19.72 8.56 -9.32
C ASP A 290 -18.29 8.74 -9.84
N VAL A 291 -18.18 9.16 -11.10
CA VAL A 291 -16.90 9.36 -11.79
C VAL A 291 -15.99 10.38 -11.12
N SER A 292 -16.56 11.35 -10.39
CA SER A 292 -15.80 12.40 -9.70
C SER A 292 -15.01 11.86 -8.52
N LEU A 293 -15.30 10.64 -8.06
CA LEU A 293 -14.57 9.93 -6.99
C LEU A 293 -13.38 9.13 -7.50
N TYR A 294 -13.09 9.17 -8.80
CA TYR A 294 -11.99 8.46 -9.44
C TYR A 294 -11.00 9.44 -10.05
N TYR A 295 -9.69 9.20 -9.93
CA TYR A 295 -8.71 9.98 -10.70
C TYR A 295 -8.37 9.34 -12.06
N HIS A 296 -8.75 8.07 -12.27
CA HIS A 296 -8.90 7.44 -13.58
C HIS A 296 -9.83 6.21 -13.47
N TYR A 297 -10.03 5.47 -14.57
CA TYR A 297 -11.12 4.47 -14.71
C TYR A 297 -11.25 3.36 -13.64
N ASP A 298 -10.19 3.06 -12.90
CA ASP A 298 -10.13 1.99 -11.90
C ASP A 298 -9.55 2.44 -10.55
N HIS A 299 -8.98 3.65 -10.42
CA HIS A 299 -8.47 4.11 -9.12
C HIS A 299 -9.23 5.32 -8.58
N LEU A 300 -9.68 5.17 -7.34
CA LEU A 300 -10.36 6.20 -6.56
C LEU A 300 -9.40 7.35 -6.21
N ASN A 301 -9.91 8.57 -6.23
CA ASN A 301 -9.22 9.70 -5.60
C ASN A 301 -9.42 9.66 -4.07
N SER A 302 -8.80 10.58 -3.32
CA SER A 302 -8.86 10.58 -1.86
C SER A 302 -10.28 10.70 -1.30
N ASN A 303 -11.18 11.45 -1.97
CA ASN A 303 -12.59 11.51 -1.58
C ASN A 303 -13.28 10.16 -1.84
N GLY A 304 -12.99 9.54 -2.98
CA GLY A 304 -13.48 8.21 -3.30
C GLY A 304 -13.01 7.14 -2.32
N VAL A 305 -11.77 7.21 -1.85
CA VAL A 305 -11.24 6.30 -0.81
C VAL A 305 -12.03 6.44 0.50
N GLU A 306 -12.34 7.66 0.94
CA GLU A 306 -13.15 7.87 2.15
C GLU A 306 -14.54 7.22 2.01
N VAL A 307 -15.26 7.52 0.92
CA VAL A 307 -16.56 6.91 0.62
C VAL A 307 -16.47 5.38 0.53
N PHE A 308 -15.44 4.87 -0.14
CA PHE A 308 -15.22 3.44 -0.28
C PHE A 308 -15.04 2.74 1.07
N MET A 309 -14.25 3.32 1.97
CA MET A 309 -14.00 2.72 3.28
C MET A 309 -15.26 2.68 4.15
N GLU A 310 -16.13 3.70 4.06
CA GLU A 310 -17.43 3.70 4.76
C GLU A 310 -18.36 2.61 4.23
N LEU A 311 -18.45 2.47 2.89
CA LEU A 311 -19.24 1.42 2.25
C LEU A 311 -18.71 0.03 2.60
N LEU A 312 -17.38 -0.14 2.60
CA LEU A 312 -16.73 -1.41 2.94
C LEU A 312 -17.03 -1.83 4.39
N ILE A 313 -16.98 -0.90 5.35
CA ILE A 313 -17.38 -1.18 6.73
C ILE A 313 -18.85 -1.62 6.79
N SER A 314 -19.73 -0.95 6.04
CA SER A 314 -21.14 -1.35 6.00
C SER A 314 -21.31 -2.77 5.46
N ALA A 315 -20.63 -3.09 4.37
CA ALA A 315 -20.64 -4.42 3.78
C ALA A 315 -20.14 -5.49 4.77
N PHE A 316 -19.07 -5.21 5.52
CA PHE A 316 -18.61 -6.12 6.58
C PHE A 316 -19.68 -6.38 7.64
N ARG A 317 -20.38 -5.32 8.10
CA ARG A 317 -21.48 -5.49 9.08
C ARG A 317 -22.63 -6.31 8.53
N ASP A 318 -23.04 -6.02 7.30
CA ASP A 318 -24.17 -6.70 6.65
C ASP A 318 -23.89 -8.19 6.41
N GLN A 319 -22.61 -8.54 6.20
CA GLN A 319 -22.16 -9.92 6.06
C GLN A 319 -21.72 -10.58 7.38
N GLY A 320 -21.76 -9.86 8.51
CA GLY A 320 -21.33 -10.39 9.81
C GLY A 320 -19.81 -10.62 9.95
N ILE A 321 -19.00 -9.97 9.11
CA ILE A 321 -17.54 -10.03 9.13
C ILE A 321 -17.03 -9.12 10.25
N GLN A 322 -16.24 -9.68 11.17
CA GLN A 322 -15.60 -8.93 12.27
C GLN A 322 -14.19 -8.51 11.87
N ILE A 323 -13.86 -7.23 12.09
CA ILE A 323 -12.56 -6.61 11.76
C ILE A 323 -11.90 -5.92 12.95
#